data_AF-A0A3M1ZFE5-F1
#
_entry.id   AF-A0A3M1ZFE5-F1
#
_cell.length_a   1.000
_cell.length_b   1.000
_cell.length_c   1.000
_cell.angle_alpha   90.00
_cell.angle_beta   90.00
_cell.angle_gamma   90.00
#
_symmetry.space_group_name_H-M   'P 1'
#
loop_
_entity.id
_entity.type
_entity.pdbx_description
1 polymer ?
#
loop_
_entity_poly.entity_id
_entity_poly.type
_entity_poly.pdbx_seq_one_letter_code
_entity_poly.pdbx_strand_id
1 'polypeptide(L)'
;MYVMRERLEQNELNTLAPYALLSQNSRGRQYPDHQSRYRTAFQRDRDRIIHSAAFRRLEYKTQVFVNDEGDYYRTRLTHTLEVAQIGRAIARALAVNEDLVEAICLAHDLGHPPFGHAGEATLNQLTQDIGGYNHNHQSYRVVSELERRYPEWPGLNLTLETLEGIAKHETEYDISEVVGFEQSTRASI
;
A
#
# COMPACT_ATOMS: atom_id res chain seq x y z
N MET A 1 -19.76 -16.45 19.22
CA MET A 1 -19.33 -15.13 19.74
C MET A 1 -18.94 -14.28 18.54
N TYR A 2 -19.49 -13.06 18.40
CA TYR A 2 -19.06 -12.12 17.35
C TYR A 2 -18.02 -11.17 17.91
N VAL A 3 -16.95 -10.90 17.16
CA VAL A 3 -15.95 -9.88 17.50
C VAL A 3 -16.30 -8.61 16.72
N MET A 4 -16.69 -7.56 17.45
CA MET A 4 -17.04 -6.26 16.87
C MET A 4 -15.79 -5.41 16.67
N ARG A 5 -15.86 -4.41 15.77
CA ARG A 5 -14.74 -3.51 15.49
C ARG A 5 -14.18 -2.87 16.76
N GLU A 6 -15.04 -2.38 17.64
CA GLU A 6 -14.66 -1.69 18.88
C GLU A 6 -13.82 -2.60 19.79
N ARG A 7 -14.06 -3.91 19.75
CA ARG A 7 -13.24 -4.88 20.51
C ARG A 7 -11.86 -5.06 19.88
N LEU A 8 -11.74 -5.00 18.56
CA LEU A 8 -10.44 -5.05 17.88
C LEU A 8 -9.63 -3.79 18.18
N GLU A 9 -10.26 -2.62 18.09
CA GLU A 9 -9.66 -1.32 18.45
C GLU A 9 -9.19 -1.30 19.91
N GLN A 10 -10.00 -1.83 20.84
CA GLN A 10 -9.61 -1.96 22.23
C GLN A 10 -8.43 -2.93 22.43
N ASN A 11 -8.37 -4.02 21.66
CA ASN A 11 -7.22 -4.92 21.70
C ASN A 11 -5.95 -4.21 21.24
N GLU A 12 -6.01 -3.44 20.13
CA GLU A 12 -4.88 -2.64 19.66
C GLU A 12 -4.34 -1.72 20.77
N LEU A 13 -5.23 -0.99 21.45
CA LEU A 13 -4.87 -0.10 22.55
C LEU A 13 -4.16 -0.83 23.71
N ASN A 14 -4.55 -2.08 23.97
CA ASN A 14 -4.01 -2.86 25.09
C ASN A 14 -2.71 -3.61 24.75
N THR A 15 -2.45 -3.89 23.46
CA THR A 15 -1.36 -4.79 23.06
C THR A 15 -0.27 -4.13 22.24
N LEU A 16 -0.56 -3.02 21.55
CA LEU A 16 0.44 -2.35 20.71
C LEU A 16 1.34 -1.42 21.55
N ALA A 17 2.54 -1.18 21.05
CA ALA A 17 3.50 -0.29 21.67
C ALA A 17 2.98 1.17 21.70
N PRO A 18 3.44 2.01 22.65
CA PRO A 18 2.98 3.40 22.75
C PRO A 18 3.22 4.27 21.51
N TYR A 19 4.18 3.88 20.66
CA TYR A 19 4.52 4.55 19.41
C TYR A 19 3.75 4.00 18.19
N ALA A 20 2.94 2.95 18.36
CA ALA A 20 2.18 2.36 17.28
C ALA A 20 0.96 3.22 16.91
N LEU A 21 0.62 3.25 15.62
CA LEU A 21 -0.63 3.85 15.16
C LEU A 21 -1.82 2.95 15.50
N LEU A 22 -2.83 3.52 16.14
CA LEU A 22 -4.07 2.82 16.48
C LEU A 22 -5.16 3.13 15.45
N SER A 23 -5.90 2.11 15.02
CA SER A 23 -6.94 2.29 14.01
C SER A 23 -8.10 3.17 14.50
N GLN A 24 -8.41 3.13 15.81
CA GLN A 24 -9.38 4.03 16.43
C GLN A 24 -8.99 5.52 16.38
N ASN A 25 -7.70 5.81 16.25
CA ASN A 25 -7.15 7.16 16.19
C ASN A 25 -6.83 7.59 14.75
N SER A 26 -7.28 6.83 13.74
CA SER A 26 -7.06 7.17 12.34
C SER A 26 -7.60 8.57 12.05
N ARG A 27 -6.84 9.34 11.27
CA ARG A 27 -7.22 10.64 10.70
C ARG A 27 -8.34 10.50 9.66
N GLY A 28 -8.76 9.27 9.36
CA GLY A 28 -9.90 8.96 8.52
C GLY A 28 -9.53 8.88 7.05
N ARG A 29 -10.54 9.11 6.21
CA ARG A 29 -10.51 8.93 4.76
C ARG A 29 -10.90 10.24 4.09
N GLN A 30 -10.50 10.42 2.83
CA GLN A 30 -10.82 11.64 2.09
C GLN A 30 -12.33 11.82 1.86
N TYR A 31 -13.02 10.73 1.50
CA TYR A 31 -14.46 10.76 1.25
C TYR A 31 -15.21 10.13 2.44
N PRO A 32 -16.35 10.70 2.87
CA PRO A 32 -17.17 10.13 3.94
C PRO A 32 -17.57 8.70 3.63
N ASP A 33 -17.31 7.80 4.57
CA ASP A 33 -17.58 6.37 4.45
C ASP A 33 -18.02 5.82 5.80
N HIS A 34 -18.98 4.90 5.78
CA HIS A 34 -19.52 4.32 7.00
C HIS A 34 -18.47 3.45 7.69
N GLN A 35 -18.46 3.46 9.01
CA GLN A 35 -17.60 2.55 9.76
C GLN A 35 -18.09 1.10 9.61
N SER A 36 -17.15 0.15 9.52
CA SER A 36 -17.52 -1.26 9.49
C SER A 36 -17.94 -1.73 10.88
N ARG A 37 -18.90 -2.66 10.92
CA ARG A 37 -19.32 -3.32 12.17
C ARG A 37 -18.25 -4.25 12.76
N TYR A 38 -17.41 -4.86 11.92
CA TYR A 38 -16.54 -5.97 12.32
C TYR A 38 -15.05 -5.76 12.03
N ARG A 39 -14.69 -4.79 11.18
CA ARG A 39 -13.32 -4.57 10.70
C ARG A 39 -12.80 -3.20 11.12
N THR A 40 -11.54 -3.14 11.56
CA THR A 40 -10.85 -1.88 11.81
C THR A 40 -10.64 -1.08 10.52
N ALA A 41 -10.26 0.19 10.64
CA ALA A 41 -10.01 1.04 9.48
C ALA A 41 -8.91 0.46 8.57
N PHE A 42 -7.83 -0.07 9.13
CA PHE A 42 -6.70 -0.63 8.38
C PHE A 42 -7.01 -2.00 7.78
N GLN A 43 -7.81 -2.84 8.45
CA GLN A 43 -8.33 -4.08 7.86
C GLN A 43 -9.16 -3.81 6.62
N ARG A 44 -10.01 -2.76 6.65
CA ARG A 44 -10.78 -2.36 5.46
C ARG A 44 -9.87 -1.92 4.31
N ASP A 45 -8.76 -1.25 4.60
CA ASP A 45 -7.80 -0.82 3.58
C ASP A 45 -7.13 -1.99 2.90
N ARG A 46 -6.60 -2.93 3.71
CA ARG A 46 -6.06 -4.20 3.22
C ARG A 46 -7.03 -4.89 2.28
N ASP A 47 -8.28 -5.07 2.71
CA ASP A 47 -9.28 -5.79 1.92
C ASP A 47 -9.60 -5.06 0.60
N ARG A 48 -9.64 -3.71 0.61
CA ARG A 48 -9.83 -2.90 -0.59
C ARG A 48 -8.69 -3.07 -1.59
N ILE A 49 -7.45 -3.07 -1.09
CA ILE A 49 -6.25 -3.25 -1.90
C ILE A 49 -6.25 -4.63 -2.56
N ILE A 50 -6.45 -5.71 -1.79
CA ILE A 50 -6.47 -7.09 -2.30
C ILE A 50 -7.50 -7.28 -3.42
N HIS A 51 -8.67 -6.64 -3.29
CA HIS A 51 -9.74 -6.74 -4.29
C HIS A 51 -9.65 -5.71 -5.43
N SER A 52 -8.62 -4.88 -5.48
CA SER A 52 -8.44 -3.92 -6.58
C SER A 52 -8.13 -4.61 -7.91
N ALA A 53 -8.34 -3.91 -9.03
CA ALA A 53 -7.92 -4.43 -10.33
C ALA A 53 -6.39 -4.41 -10.44
N ALA A 54 -5.73 -3.37 -9.93
CA ALA A 54 -4.28 -3.23 -9.93
C ALA A 54 -3.57 -4.38 -9.18
N PHE A 55 -4.06 -4.79 -8.01
CA PHE A 55 -3.47 -5.89 -7.25
C PHE A 55 -3.56 -7.21 -8.02
N ARG A 56 -4.72 -7.49 -8.64
CA ARG A 56 -4.88 -8.67 -9.51
C ARG A 56 -3.92 -8.66 -10.70
N ARG A 57 -3.62 -7.49 -11.27
CA ARG A 57 -2.66 -7.39 -12.38
C ARG A 57 -1.22 -7.71 -11.97
N LEU A 58 -0.88 -7.67 -10.68
CA LEU A 58 0.46 -8.06 -10.21
C LEU A 58 0.79 -9.54 -10.52
N GLU A 59 -0.23 -10.39 -10.65
CA GLU A 59 -0.07 -11.79 -11.08
C GLU A 59 0.58 -11.89 -12.46
N TYR A 60 0.30 -10.93 -13.34
CA TYR A 60 0.80 -10.92 -14.73
C TYR A 60 1.98 -9.96 -14.94
N LYS A 61 2.51 -9.35 -13.87
CA LYS A 61 3.71 -8.50 -13.93
C LYS A 61 4.90 -9.28 -13.38
N THR A 62 5.97 -9.31 -14.16
CA THR A 62 7.20 -9.98 -13.76
C THR A 62 8.02 -9.13 -12.79
N GLN A 63 8.71 -9.81 -11.87
CA GLN A 63 9.80 -9.24 -11.09
C GLN A 63 11.10 -9.76 -11.71
N VAL A 64 11.80 -8.91 -12.46
CA VAL A 64 13.12 -9.16 -13.10
C VAL A 64 13.13 -9.90 -14.46
N PHE A 65 12.44 -11.04 -14.64
CA PHE A 65 12.57 -11.85 -15.88
C PHE A 65 11.24 -12.12 -16.60
N VAL A 66 11.25 -12.33 -17.91
CA VAL A 66 10.03 -12.70 -18.68
C VAL A 66 9.58 -14.10 -18.26
N ASN A 67 8.29 -14.26 -17.94
CA ASN A 67 7.72 -15.50 -17.36
C ASN A 67 7.96 -16.78 -18.18
N ASP A 68 8.31 -16.69 -19.47
CA ASP A 68 8.43 -17.84 -20.37
C ASP A 68 9.78 -18.57 -20.32
N GLU A 69 10.76 -18.11 -19.52
CA GLU A 69 12.12 -18.68 -19.53
C GLU A 69 12.40 -19.74 -18.42
N GLY A 70 11.47 -20.00 -17.48
CA GLY A 70 11.71 -20.96 -16.39
C GLY A 70 10.73 -20.93 -15.20
N ASP A 71 10.59 -22.07 -14.53
CA ASP A 71 9.55 -22.38 -13.53
C ASP A 71 9.59 -21.58 -12.21
N TYR A 72 10.61 -20.73 -11.99
CA TYR A 72 10.86 -20.07 -10.70
C TYR A 72 10.88 -18.53 -10.74
N TYR A 73 10.47 -17.92 -11.85
CA TYR A 73 10.44 -16.46 -11.93
C TYR A 73 9.31 -15.88 -11.09
N ARG A 74 9.67 -14.98 -10.16
CA ARG A 74 8.72 -14.34 -9.27
C ARG A 74 7.88 -13.35 -10.07
N THR A 75 6.58 -13.38 -9.83
CA THR A 75 5.70 -12.28 -10.24
C THR A 75 5.78 -11.19 -9.18
N ARG A 76 5.31 -9.99 -9.51
CA ARG A 76 5.14 -8.93 -8.51
C ARG A 76 4.15 -9.33 -7.44
N LEU A 77 3.17 -10.18 -7.76
CA LEU A 77 2.26 -10.71 -6.76
C LEU A 77 2.98 -11.58 -5.73
N THR A 78 3.81 -12.54 -6.17
CA THR A 78 4.54 -13.40 -5.21
C THR A 78 5.53 -12.59 -4.38
N HIS A 79 6.24 -11.63 -5.00
CA HIS A 79 7.08 -10.68 -4.28
C HIS A 79 6.29 -9.88 -3.23
N THR A 80 5.14 -9.32 -3.60
CA THR A 80 4.28 -8.54 -2.71
C THR A 80 3.79 -9.37 -1.52
N LEU A 81 3.47 -10.65 -1.74
CA LEU A 81 3.07 -11.56 -0.67
C LEU A 81 4.23 -11.88 0.30
N GLU A 82 5.45 -12.07 -0.22
CA GLU A 82 6.66 -12.24 0.60
C GLU A 82 6.95 -10.99 1.43
N VAL A 83 6.88 -9.80 0.83
CA VAL A 83 7.07 -8.51 1.52
C VAL A 83 6.02 -8.33 2.61
N ALA A 84 4.74 -8.62 2.33
CA ALA A 84 3.69 -8.54 3.34
C ALA A 84 3.93 -9.53 4.50
N GLN A 85 4.38 -10.76 4.22
CA GLN A 85 4.69 -11.74 5.25
C GLN A 85 5.84 -11.28 6.17
N ILE A 86 6.92 -10.75 5.58
CA ILE A 86 8.08 -10.23 6.32
C ILE A 86 7.67 -8.98 7.12
N GLY A 87 6.97 -8.03 6.48
CA GLY A 87 6.50 -6.80 7.11
C GLY A 87 5.65 -7.08 8.35
N ARG A 88 4.73 -8.04 8.26
CA ARG A 88 3.91 -8.48 9.41
C ARG A 88 4.74 -9.12 10.52
N ALA A 89 5.77 -9.90 10.18
CA ALA A 89 6.66 -10.49 11.18
C ALA A 89 7.43 -9.40 11.96
N ILE A 90 7.94 -8.38 11.25
CA ILE A 90 8.58 -7.22 11.87
C ILE A 90 7.57 -6.43 12.70
N ALA A 91 6.36 -6.20 12.17
CA ALA A 91 5.31 -5.46 12.86
C ALA A 91 4.95 -6.08 14.22
N ARG A 92 4.79 -7.40 14.27
CA ARG A 92 4.55 -8.14 15.51
C ARG A 92 5.72 -8.05 16.48
N ALA A 93 6.95 -8.20 15.98
CA ALA A 93 8.15 -8.14 16.82
C ALA A 93 8.32 -6.76 17.48
N LEU A 94 7.91 -5.70 16.79
CA LEU A 94 7.94 -4.32 17.28
C LEU A 94 6.63 -3.88 17.96
N ALA A 95 5.64 -4.76 18.07
CA ALA A 95 4.31 -4.45 18.57
C ALA A 95 3.67 -3.20 17.91
N VAL A 96 3.87 -3.03 16.59
CA VAL A 96 3.17 -2.01 15.79
C VAL A 96 1.98 -2.60 15.05
N ASN A 97 1.15 -1.75 14.44
CA ASN A 97 -0.09 -2.17 13.81
C ASN A 97 0.17 -3.04 12.57
N GLU A 98 -0.06 -4.35 12.72
CA GLU A 98 0.17 -5.35 11.69
C GLU A 98 -0.72 -5.15 10.46
N ASP A 99 -1.99 -4.79 10.64
CA ASP A 99 -2.95 -4.60 9.54
C ASP A 99 -2.58 -3.36 8.69
N LEU A 100 -2.08 -2.29 9.32
CA LEU A 100 -1.55 -1.11 8.60
C LEU A 100 -0.31 -1.46 7.77
N VAL A 101 0.65 -2.15 8.39
CA VAL A 101 1.88 -2.58 7.69
C VAL A 101 1.55 -3.51 6.52
N GLU A 102 0.67 -4.49 6.74
CA GLU A 102 0.22 -5.40 5.68
C GLU A 102 -0.46 -4.62 4.53
N ALA A 103 -1.33 -3.66 4.83
CA ALA A 103 -1.97 -2.85 3.80
C ALA A 103 -0.95 -2.07 2.95
N ILE A 104 0.04 -1.43 3.59
CA ILE A 104 1.11 -0.70 2.88
C ILE A 104 1.93 -1.66 2.01
N CYS A 105 2.38 -2.78 2.58
CA CYS A 105 3.11 -3.81 1.84
C CYS A 105 2.34 -4.34 0.63
N LEU A 106 1.02 -4.53 0.72
CA LEU A 106 0.23 -5.03 -0.40
C LEU A 106 0.02 -3.97 -1.51
N ALA A 107 0.12 -2.69 -1.18
CA ALA A 107 -0.09 -1.59 -2.12
C ALA A 107 1.19 -1.01 -2.72
N HIS A 108 2.35 -1.27 -2.11
CA HIS A 108 3.62 -0.60 -2.45
C HIS A 108 3.96 -0.69 -3.95
N ASP A 109 3.66 -1.84 -4.56
CA ASP A 109 4.09 -2.21 -5.90
C ASP A 109 3.01 -2.07 -6.99
N LEU A 110 1.83 -1.52 -6.65
CA LEU A 110 0.69 -1.42 -7.58
C LEU A 110 0.99 -0.58 -8.82
N GLY A 111 1.82 0.44 -8.64
CA GLY A 111 2.15 1.45 -9.64
C GLY A 111 3.08 0.96 -10.73
N HIS A 112 3.86 -0.11 -10.50
CA HIS A 112 4.90 -0.55 -11.43
C HIS A 112 4.37 -0.80 -12.84
N PRO A 113 5.06 -0.32 -13.89
CA PRO A 113 4.65 -0.55 -15.26
C PRO A 113 4.98 -1.97 -15.72
N PRO A 114 4.52 -2.39 -16.92
CA PRO A 114 5.05 -3.59 -17.57
C PRO A 114 6.59 -3.55 -17.66
N PHE A 115 7.24 -4.71 -17.59
CA PHE A 115 8.71 -4.85 -17.67
C PHE A 115 9.52 -4.20 -16.54
N GLY A 116 8.89 -3.92 -15.39
CA GLY A 116 9.59 -3.46 -14.18
C GLY A 116 10.41 -2.19 -14.40
N HIS A 117 11.64 -2.15 -13.88
CA HIS A 117 12.50 -0.96 -13.95
C HIS A 117 12.82 -0.49 -15.38
N ALA A 118 12.88 -1.41 -16.34
CA ALA A 118 13.07 -1.02 -17.74
C ALA A 118 11.86 -0.25 -18.28
N GLY A 119 10.65 -0.70 -17.94
CA GLY A 119 9.41 0.01 -18.26
C GLY A 119 9.31 1.35 -17.55
N GLU A 120 9.72 1.42 -16.29
CA GLU A 120 9.76 2.66 -15.51
C GLU A 120 10.73 3.68 -16.08
N ALA A 121 11.98 3.28 -16.35
CA ALA A 121 12.99 4.17 -16.95
C ALA A 121 12.52 4.69 -18.32
N THR A 122 11.94 3.81 -19.14
CA THR A 122 11.40 4.19 -20.46
C THR A 122 10.24 5.16 -20.33
N LEU A 123 9.25 4.88 -19.46
CA LEU A 123 8.14 5.79 -19.23
C LEU A 123 8.62 7.13 -18.68
N ASN A 124 9.54 7.11 -17.72
CA ASN A 124 10.09 8.34 -17.14
C ASN A 124 10.77 9.21 -18.19
N GLN A 125 11.56 8.61 -19.09
CA GLN A 125 12.18 9.32 -20.21
C GLN A 125 11.13 9.90 -21.18
N LEU A 126 10.10 9.11 -21.50
CA LEU A 126 9.05 9.52 -22.45
C LEU A 126 8.11 10.60 -21.89
N THR A 127 7.99 10.73 -20.57
CA THR A 127 7.09 11.67 -19.90
C THR A 127 7.82 12.80 -19.17
N GLN A 128 9.11 13.02 -19.44
CA GLN A 128 9.90 14.09 -18.77
C GLN A 128 9.29 15.48 -18.93
N ASP A 129 8.70 15.77 -20.09
CA ASP A 129 8.06 17.05 -20.42
C ASP A 129 6.79 17.32 -19.60
N ILE A 130 6.19 16.28 -19.01
CA ILE A 130 4.98 16.35 -18.18
C ILE A 130 5.20 15.94 -16.73
N GLY A 131 6.46 15.88 -16.27
CA GLY A 131 6.82 15.63 -14.87
C GLY A 131 7.40 14.24 -14.57
N GLY A 132 7.66 13.42 -15.58
CA GLY A 132 8.30 12.12 -15.43
C GLY A 132 7.35 11.01 -14.95
N TYR A 133 7.93 9.87 -14.58
CA TYR A 133 7.21 8.70 -14.07
C TYR A 133 8.00 8.04 -12.95
N ASN A 134 7.30 7.73 -11.86
CA ASN A 134 7.84 7.03 -10.69
C ASN A 134 6.77 6.04 -10.18
N HIS A 135 7.14 4.78 -9.98
CA HIS A 135 6.18 3.75 -9.61
C HIS A 135 5.56 3.97 -8.23
N ASN A 136 6.26 4.56 -7.25
CA ASN A 136 5.72 4.85 -5.92
C ASN A 136 4.61 5.91 -6.00
N HIS A 137 4.87 7.00 -6.72
CA HIS A 137 3.83 8.00 -7.01
C HIS A 137 2.67 7.37 -7.79
N GLN A 138 2.96 6.50 -8.75
CA GLN A 138 1.91 5.80 -9.48
C GLN A 138 1.12 4.82 -8.60
N SER A 139 1.72 4.15 -7.61
CA SER A 139 1.03 3.30 -6.63
C SER A 139 0.05 4.13 -5.82
N TYR A 140 0.49 5.30 -5.33
CA TYR A 140 -0.38 6.26 -4.66
C TYR A 140 -1.55 6.67 -5.56
N ARG A 141 -1.27 7.11 -6.79
CA ARG A 141 -2.28 7.54 -7.76
C ARG A 141 -3.28 6.44 -8.11
N VAL A 142 -2.85 5.18 -8.18
CA VAL A 142 -3.73 4.03 -8.42
C VAL A 142 -4.80 3.94 -7.34
N VAL A 143 -4.40 4.02 -6.07
CA VAL A 143 -5.31 3.83 -4.93
C VAL A 143 -6.08 5.08 -4.55
N SER A 144 -5.62 6.29 -4.93
CA SER A 144 -6.32 7.55 -4.64
C SER A 144 -7.20 8.03 -5.80
N GLU A 145 -6.87 7.69 -7.05
CA GLU A 145 -7.52 8.30 -8.23
C GLU A 145 -8.02 7.30 -9.28
N LEU A 146 -7.21 6.29 -9.64
CA LEU A 146 -7.43 5.53 -10.88
C LEU A 146 -8.36 4.32 -10.72
N GLU A 147 -8.34 3.64 -9.56
CA GLU A 147 -9.27 2.55 -9.30
C GLU A 147 -10.72 3.06 -9.32
N ARG A 148 -11.62 2.29 -9.94
CA ARG A 148 -13.05 2.61 -10.09
C ARG A 148 -13.90 1.47 -9.56
N ARG A 149 -13.78 1.21 -8.25
CA ARG A 149 -14.50 0.11 -7.58
C ARG A 149 -15.74 0.58 -6.82
N TYR A 150 -15.78 1.85 -6.45
CA TYR A 150 -16.88 2.47 -5.70
C TYR A 150 -17.50 3.56 -6.57
N PRO A 151 -18.83 3.60 -6.75
CA PRO A 151 -19.48 4.61 -7.58
C PRO A 151 -19.41 6.02 -6.99
N GLU A 152 -19.21 6.15 -5.68
CA GLU A 152 -19.29 7.43 -4.96
C GLU A 152 -17.98 8.23 -5.02
N TRP A 153 -16.83 7.60 -5.28
CA TRP A 153 -15.52 8.27 -5.26
C TRP A 153 -14.48 7.61 -6.18
N PRO A 154 -13.49 8.39 -6.65
CA PRO A 154 -12.27 7.84 -7.25
C PRO A 154 -11.44 7.03 -6.26
N GLY A 155 -10.64 6.10 -6.79
CA GLY A 155 -9.72 5.29 -6.02
C GLY A 155 -10.40 4.30 -5.08
N LEU A 156 -9.69 3.93 -4.03
CA LEU A 156 -10.11 3.01 -2.97
C LEU A 156 -10.51 3.75 -1.69
N ASN A 157 -10.36 5.08 -1.64
CA ASN A 157 -10.65 5.92 -0.47
C ASN A 157 -10.02 5.34 0.82
N LEU A 158 -8.72 5.03 0.77
CA LEU A 158 -7.96 4.45 1.89
C LEU A 158 -7.81 5.47 3.03
N THR A 159 -7.41 4.98 4.21
CA THR A 159 -7.05 5.84 5.34
C THR A 159 -5.82 6.68 5.01
N LEU A 160 -5.72 7.87 5.61
CA LEU A 160 -4.57 8.75 5.43
C LEU A 160 -3.26 8.09 5.85
N GLU A 161 -3.27 7.26 6.90
CA GLU A 161 -2.08 6.52 7.36
C GLU A 161 -1.58 5.54 6.28
N THR A 162 -2.49 4.80 5.64
CA THR A 162 -2.12 3.87 4.57
C THR A 162 -1.59 4.63 3.35
N LEU A 163 -2.24 5.74 2.97
CA LEU A 163 -1.79 6.59 1.87
C LEU A 163 -0.41 7.20 2.14
N GLU A 164 -0.15 7.65 3.37
CA GLU A 164 1.16 8.13 3.81
C GLU A 164 2.22 7.04 3.74
N GLY A 165 1.90 5.83 4.19
CA GLY A 165 2.81 4.70 4.10
C GLY A 165 3.19 4.36 2.66
N ILE A 166 2.23 4.41 1.73
CA ILE A 166 2.46 4.19 0.29
C ILE A 166 3.25 5.35 -0.35
N ALA A 167 3.12 6.57 0.16
CA ALA A 167 3.86 7.71 -0.37
C ALA A 167 5.31 7.75 0.13
N LYS A 168 5.56 7.26 1.35
CA LYS A 168 6.84 7.37 2.07
C LYS A 168 7.73 6.13 1.95
N HIS A 169 7.29 5.03 1.33
CA HIS A 169 8.16 3.88 1.08
C HIS A 169 9.08 4.21 -0.10
N GLU A 170 10.25 4.75 0.21
CA GLU A 170 11.30 5.07 -0.76
C GLU A 170 12.46 4.09 -0.55
N THR A 171 13.10 3.66 -1.64
CA THR A 171 14.43 3.03 -1.59
C THR A 171 15.49 4.06 -1.98
N GLU A 172 16.78 3.78 -1.78
CA GLU A 172 17.88 4.69 -2.19
C GLU A 172 17.83 5.12 -3.67
N TYR A 173 17.09 4.39 -4.52
CA TYR A 173 16.95 4.64 -5.95
C TYR A 173 15.65 5.38 -6.32
N ASP A 174 14.70 5.55 -5.39
CA ASP A 174 13.34 6.02 -5.67
C ASP A 174 12.89 7.12 -4.72
N ILE A 175 13.40 8.34 -4.90
CA ILE A 175 12.92 9.50 -4.13
C ILE A 175 11.61 10.00 -4.76
N SER A 176 10.51 9.93 -4.01
CA SER A 176 9.17 10.33 -4.45
C SER A 176 8.84 11.73 -3.95
N GLU A 177 8.53 12.66 -4.85
CA GLU A 177 8.11 14.03 -4.52
C GLU A 177 6.59 14.14 -4.29
N VAL A 178 5.98 13.21 -3.54
CA VAL A 178 4.53 13.31 -3.26
C VAL A 178 4.27 14.53 -2.39
N VAL A 179 3.65 15.55 -2.98
CA VAL A 179 3.36 16.84 -2.36
C VAL A 179 2.32 16.68 -1.25
N GLY A 180 2.62 17.20 -0.05
CA GLY A 180 1.67 17.29 1.07
C GLY A 180 1.94 16.38 2.27
N PHE A 181 3.05 15.64 2.29
CA PHE A 181 3.42 14.78 3.41
C PHE A 181 4.65 15.28 4.19
N GLU A 182 4.67 15.05 5.51
CA GLU A 182 5.80 15.43 6.38
C GLU A 182 7.07 14.64 6.03
N GLN A 183 8.02 15.30 5.36
CA GLN A 183 9.29 14.71 4.92
C GLN A 183 10.15 14.19 6.09
N SER A 184 10.03 14.77 7.28
CA SER A 184 10.77 14.36 8.49
C SER A 184 10.38 12.99 9.05
N THR A 185 9.30 12.39 8.55
CA THR A 185 8.81 11.08 8.99
C THR A 185 9.07 9.97 7.96
N ARG A 186 9.86 10.26 6.92
CA ARG A 186 10.35 9.21 6.02
C ARG A 186 11.12 8.17 6.82
N ALA A 187 10.98 6.90 6.44
CA ALA A 187 11.86 5.87 6.96
C ALA A 187 13.30 6.29 6.63
N SER A 188 14.09 6.52 7.67
CA SER A 188 15.52 6.79 7.50
C SER A 188 16.18 5.59 6.86
N ILE A 189 16.99 5.87 5.84
CA ILE A 189 17.97 4.93 5.27
C ILE A 189 18.87 4.41 6.39
#